data_AF-A0A086ZPK7-F1
#
_entry.id   AF-A0A086ZPK7-F1
#
_cell.length_a   1.000
_cell.length_b   1.000
_cell.length_c   1.000
_cell.angle_alpha   90.00
_cell.angle_beta   90.00
_cell.angle_gamma   90.00
#
_symmetry.space_group_name_H-M   'P 1'
#
loop_
_entity.id
_entity.type
_entity.pdbx_description
1 polymer ?
#
loop_
_entity_poly.entity_id
_entity_poly.type
_entity_poly.pdbx_seq_one_letter_code
_entity_poly.pdbx_strand_id
1 'polypeptide(L)' 'MDALDDLREHAQLIIITHQQRTMAIADALYGITMRADGVSAAISQRLERRG' A
#
# COMPACT_ATOMS: atom_id res chain seq x y z
N MET A 1 5.95 -4.24 -14.95
CA MET A 1 5.98 -3.62 -13.61
C MET A 1 7.11 -4.33 -12.87
N ASP A 2 8.21 -4.53 -13.58
CA ASP A 2 8.95 -5.78 -13.43
C ASP A 2 10.03 -5.64 -12.37
N ALA A 3 10.66 -4.46 -12.32
CA ALA A 3 11.60 -4.11 -11.27
C ALA A 3 10.97 -4.10 -9.85
N LEU A 4 9.67 -3.82 -9.72
CA LEU A 4 9.02 -3.83 -8.40
C LEU A 4 8.68 -5.25 -7.95
N ASP A 5 8.27 -6.11 -8.88
CA ASP A 5 7.98 -7.51 -8.59
C ASP A 5 9.26 -8.29 -8.27
N ASP A 6 10.35 -8.08 -9.02
CA ASP A 6 11.65 -8.69 -8.73
C ASP A 6 12.17 -8.31 -7.33
N LEU A 7 12.00 -7.03 -6.93
CA LEU A 7 12.37 -6.59 -5.59
C LEU A 7 11.47 -7.18 -4.49
N ARG A 8 10.18 -7.41 -4.79
CA ARG A 8 9.22 -8.02 -3.85
C ARG A 8 9.57 -9.46 -3.53
N GLU A 9 10.18 -10.19 -4.45
CA GLU A 9 10.63 -11.57 -4.20
C GLU A 9 11.81 -11.65 -3.22
N HIS A 10 12.62 -10.59 -3.15
CA HIS A 10 13.86 -10.59 -2.38
C HIS A 10 13.85 -9.71 -1.14
N ALA A 11 12.85 -8.83 -0.96
CA ALA A 11 12.78 -7.91 0.17
C ALA A 11 11.34 -7.54 0.57
N GLN A 12 11.16 -7.20 1.84
CA GLN A 12 9.94 -6.55 2.31
C GLN A 12 9.94 -5.08 1.90
N LEU A 13 8.98 -4.69 1.06
CA LEU A 13 8.86 -3.32 0.55
C LEU A 13 7.71 -2.57 1.21
N ILE A 14 7.99 -1.34 1.66
CA ILE A 14 6.99 -0.36 2.09
C ILE A 14 6.98 0.76 1.06
N ILE A 15 5.82 1.00 0.44
CA ILE A 15 5.66 1.98 -0.64
C ILE A 15 4.58 2.98 -0.26
N ILE A 16 4.93 4.27 -0.29
CA ILE A 16 4.00 5.38 -0.07
C ILE A 16 3.64 5.95 -1.44
N THR A 17 2.38 5.84 -1.84
CA THR A 17 1.90 6.32 -3.14
C THR A 17 0.41 6.61 -3.10
N HIS A 18 -0.03 7.56 -3.94
CA HIS A 18 -1.44 7.84 -4.24
C HIS A 18 -1.87 7.28 -5.60
N GLN A 19 -1.00 6.53 -6.28
CA GLN A 19 -1.28 5.99 -7.62
C GLN A 19 -2.12 4.72 -7.54
N GLN A 20 -3.35 4.77 -8.08
CA GLN A 20 -4.27 3.62 -8.09
C GLN A 20 -3.65 2.34 -8.63
N ARG A 21 -2.85 2.41 -9.71
CA ARG A 21 -2.19 1.25 -10.31
C ARG A 21 -1.22 0.56 -9.35
N THR A 22 -0.43 1.33 -8.60
CA THR A 22 0.54 0.79 -7.64
C THR A 22 -0.15 0.28 -6.38
N MET A 23 -1.22 0.95 -5.94
CA MET A 23 -2.03 0.50 -4.81
C MET A 23 -2.78 -0.82 -5.12
N ALA A 24 -3.24 -1.00 -6.36
CA ALA A 24 -4.02 -2.17 -6.76
C ALA A 24 -3.25 -3.50 -6.72
N ILE A 25 -1.91 -3.45 -6.79
CA ILE A 25 -1.05 -4.64 -6.75
C ILE A 25 -0.42 -4.91 -5.37
N ALA A 26 -0.73 -4.10 -4.36
CA ALA A 26 -0.16 -4.25 -3.02
C ALA A 26 -0.88 -5.36 -2.24
N ASP A 27 -0.14 -6.11 -1.41
CA ASP A 27 -0.72 -7.15 -0.55
C ASP A 27 -1.52 -6.54 0.62
N ALA A 28 -1.13 -5.35 1.06
CA ALA A 28 -1.82 -4.58 2.08
C ALA A 28 -1.73 -3.09 1.76
N LEU A 29 -2.80 -2.36 2.05
CA LEU A 29 -2.88 -0.91 1.97
C LEU A 29 -3.09 -0.34 3.37
N TYR A 30 -2.31 0.70 3.68
CA TYR A 30 -2.47 1.49 4.90
C TYR A 30 -2.89 2.89 4.48
N GLY A 31 -4.19 3.18 4.60
CA GLY A 31 -4.74 4.50 4.37
C GLY A 31 -4.43 5.42 5.54
N ILE A 32 -3.82 6.56 5.26
CA ILE A 32 -3.59 7.62 6.25
C ILE A 32 -4.63 8.71 6.03
N THR A 33 -5.37 9.05 7.08
CA THR A 33 -6.33 10.16 7.07
C THR A 33 -5.96 11.15 8.17
N MET A 34 -6.14 12.44 7.92
CA MET A 34 -6.05 13.45 8.96
C MET A 34 -7.41 13.69 9.58
N ARG A 35 -7.45 13.68 10.90
CA ARG A 35 -8.61 14.11 11.67
C ARG A 35 -8.57 15.63 11.90
N ALA A 36 -9.71 16.20 12.28
CA ALA A 36 -9.85 17.64 12.54
C ALA A 36 -8.98 18.16 13.70
N ASP A 37 -8.51 17.26 14.57
CA ASP A 37 -7.57 17.55 15.67
C ASP A 37 -6.10 17.57 15.21
N GLY A 38 -5.83 17.43 13.91
CA GLY A 38 -4.48 17.46 13.34
C GLY A 38 -3.68 16.17 13.55
N VAL A 39 -4.28 15.14 14.13
CA VAL A 39 -3.63 13.84 14.33
C VAL A 39 -3.97 12.91 13.16
N SER A 40 -2.93 12.36 12.53
CA SER A 40 -3.08 11.33 11.50
C SER A 40 -3.55 10.01 12.12
N ALA A 41 -4.58 9.42 11.53
CA ALA A 41 -5.05 8.07 11.84
C ALA A 41 -4.76 7.13 10.68
N ALA A 42 -4.39 5.89 11.00
CA ALA A 42 -4.13 4.84 10.01
C ALA A 42 -5.29 3.84 9.98
N ILE A 43 -5.69 3.44 8.78
CA ILE A 43 -6.66 2.37 8.52
C ILE A 43 -5.97 1.34 7.64
N SER A 44 -6.01 0.06 8.03
CA SER A 44 -5.40 -1.02 7.26
C SER A 44 -6.46 -1.81 6.50
N GLN A 45 -6.13 -2.18 5.26
CA GLN A 45 -6.90 -3.10 4.44
C GLN A 45 -5.94 -4.11 3.83
N ARG A 46 -6.28 -5.40 3.92
CA ARG A 46 -5.61 -6.44 3.14
C ARG A 46 -6.29 -6.53 1.79
N LEU A 47 -5.54 -6.41 0.70
CA LEU A 47 -6.10 -6.62 -0.63
C LEU A 47 -6.15 -8.12 -0.87
N GLU A 48 -7.35 -8.69 -0.91
CA GLU A 48 -7.52 -10.07 -1.34
C GLU A 48 -7.14 -10.16 -2.82
N ARG A 49 -6.15 -10.98 -3.12
CA ARG A 49 -5.79 -11.32 -4.49
C ARG A 49 -6.99 -12.09 -5.07
N ARG A 50 -7.88 -11.41 -5.80
CA ARG A 50 -8.88 -12.09 -6.64
C ARG A 50 -8.08 -12.98 -7.59
N GLY A 51 -8.09 -14.28 -7.30
CA GLY A 51 -7.61 -15.32 -8.22
C GLY A 51 -8.46 -15.32 -9.49
#